data_AF-A9AVI9-F1
#
_entry.id   AF-A9AVI9-F1
#
_cell.length_a   1.000
_cell.length_b   1.000
_cell.length_c   1.000
_cell.angle_alpha   90.00
_cell.angle_beta   90.00
_cell.angle_gamma   90.00
#
_symmetry.space_group_name_H-M   'P 1'
#
loop_
_entity.id
_entity.type
_entity.pdbx_description
1 polymer ?
#
loop_
_entity_poly.entity_id
_entity_poly.type
_entity_poly.pdbx_seq_one_letter_code
_entity_poly.pdbx_strand_id
1 'polypeptide(L)'
;MITPDVFKDALLTQDYETMRFAIATGFDVNTVWQLGRPSFLQIAQTMNDMESLRILYEAGAVPDTPWLENLFKDFSRGVIRTHDGSAHNPCLQPGIRDLTENFTVLSLEYERGICHFSRGMHTIEITLKPFILDGECVQTSIQADRIALPPSLDDLLGQRFIFPRNPDAGYIDASLYLRQAHNPVYISSILFKNFVHDKRQIEVVMQMMFDFEEEMIGFANEALTLEIALFLEGWE
;
A
#
# COMPACT_ATOMS: atom_id res chain seq x y z
N MET A 1 -11.97 14.48 18.12
CA MET A 1 -11.51 15.51 17.18
C MET A 1 -10.06 15.80 17.53
N ILE A 2 -9.14 15.49 16.63
CA ILE A 2 -7.70 15.76 16.84
C ILE A 2 -7.48 17.27 16.73
N THR A 3 -6.77 17.85 17.68
CA THR A 3 -6.45 19.29 17.68
C THR A 3 -5.21 19.55 16.84
N PRO A 4 -5.00 20.78 16.36
CA PRO A 4 -3.76 21.16 15.68
C PRO A 4 -2.49 20.86 16.49
N ASP A 5 -2.54 20.98 17.83
CA ASP A 5 -1.42 20.62 18.71
C ASP A 5 -1.09 19.12 18.67
N VAL A 6 -2.12 18.26 18.74
CA VAL A 6 -1.93 16.81 18.67
C VAL A 6 -1.40 16.39 17.30
N PHE A 7 -1.92 17.00 16.23
CA PHE A 7 -1.42 16.72 14.87
C PHE A 7 0.03 17.18 14.70
N LYS A 8 0.37 18.37 15.24
CA LYS A 8 1.76 18.86 15.26
C LYS A 8 2.68 17.91 16.04
N ASP A 9 2.24 17.43 17.20
CA ASP A 9 3.04 16.52 18.01
C ASP A 9 3.25 15.20 17.28
N ALA A 10 2.22 14.64 16.65
CA ALA A 10 2.34 13.45 15.79
C ALA A 10 3.33 13.66 14.64
N LEU A 11 3.27 14.83 13.97
CA LEU A 11 4.21 15.21 12.92
C LEU A 11 5.66 15.26 13.44
N LEU A 12 5.88 15.92 14.59
CA LEU A 12 7.21 16.05 15.19
C LEU A 12 7.78 14.70 15.67
N THR A 13 6.92 13.77 16.08
CA THR A 13 7.31 12.42 16.51
C THR A 13 7.27 11.38 15.39
N GLN A 14 6.97 11.79 14.15
CA GLN A 14 6.83 10.90 12.99
C GLN A 14 5.81 9.77 13.21
N ASP A 15 4.74 10.07 13.94
CA ASP A 15 3.63 9.15 14.20
C ASP A 15 2.64 9.21 13.02
N TYR A 16 3.00 8.52 11.94
CA TYR A 16 2.24 8.51 10.69
C TYR A 16 0.84 7.92 10.85
N GLU A 17 0.66 6.95 11.75
CA GLU A 17 -0.64 6.35 12.05
C GLU A 17 -1.59 7.40 12.64
N THR A 18 -1.14 8.15 13.64
CA THR A 18 -1.93 9.24 14.22
C THR A 18 -2.22 10.34 13.20
N MET A 19 -1.28 10.67 12.32
CA MET A 19 -1.49 11.64 11.23
C MET A 19 -2.59 11.17 10.27
N ARG A 20 -2.47 9.94 9.74
CA ARG A 20 -3.45 9.36 8.80
C ARG A 20 -4.83 9.24 9.46
N PHE A 21 -4.90 8.82 10.73
CA PHE A 21 -6.15 8.78 11.49
C PHE A 21 -6.77 10.17 11.67
N ALA A 22 -5.99 11.21 11.94
CA ALA A 22 -6.48 12.58 12.04
C ALA A 22 -7.11 13.06 10.73
N ILE A 23 -6.41 12.85 9.61
CA ILE A 23 -6.88 13.22 8.26
C ILE A 23 -8.17 12.46 7.93
N ALA A 24 -8.20 11.16 8.17
CA ALA A 24 -9.39 10.32 7.94
C ALA A 24 -10.60 10.74 8.79
N THR A 25 -10.37 11.36 9.95
CA THR A 25 -11.44 11.90 10.81
C THR A 25 -11.80 13.36 10.51
N GLY A 26 -11.32 13.91 9.39
CA GLY A 26 -11.69 15.23 8.86
C GLY A 26 -10.80 16.38 9.34
N PHE A 27 -9.58 16.11 9.82
CA PHE A 27 -8.62 17.16 10.13
C PHE A 27 -8.14 17.85 8.84
N ASP A 28 -8.30 19.18 8.76
CA ASP A 28 -7.80 19.99 7.63
C ASP A 28 -6.30 20.30 7.81
N VAL A 29 -5.48 19.66 6.97
CA VAL A 29 -4.01 19.83 6.95
C VAL A 29 -3.54 21.23 6.55
N ASN A 30 -4.43 22.06 5.98
CA ASN A 30 -4.14 23.45 5.65
C ASN A 30 -4.47 24.42 6.82
N THR A 31 -4.99 23.90 7.93
CA THR A 31 -5.27 24.72 9.12
C THR A 31 -3.98 25.31 9.69
N VAL A 32 -4.07 26.59 10.06
CA VAL A 32 -2.97 27.28 10.75
C VAL A 32 -2.91 26.78 12.20
N TRP A 33 -1.84 26.06 12.55
CA TRP A 33 -1.61 25.63 13.93
C TRP A 33 -1.53 26.83 14.90
N GLN A 34 -0.74 27.85 14.55
CA GLN A 34 -0.65 29.11 15.29
C GLN A 34 -0.28 30.26 14.34
N LEU A 35 -0.96 31.41 14.47
CA LEU A 35 -0.72 32.56 13.60
C LEU A 35 0.75 33.03 13.69
N GLY A 36 1.39 33.17 12.54
CA GLY A 36 2.80 33.57 12.44
C GLY A 36 3.80 32.44 12.70
N ARG A 37 3.34 31.18 12.82
CA ARG A 37 4.19 29.99 12.87
C ARG A 37 4.29 29.30 11.51
N PRO A 38 5.31 28.45 11.32
CA PRO A 38 5.40 27.61 10.14
C PRO A 38 4.16 26.72 9.96
N SER A 39 3.76 26.49 8.71
CA SER A 39 2.72 25.52 8.37
C SER A 39 3.17 24.08 8.70
N PHE A 40 2.24 23.13 8.71
CA PHE A 40 2.61 21.71 8.85
C PHE A 40 3.57 21.24 7.75
N LEU A 41 3.42 21.76 6.52
CA LEU A 41 4.36 21.48 5.42
C LEU A 41 5.75 22.03 5.72
N GLN A 42 5.86 23.24 6.26
CA GLN A 42 7.16 23.83 6.60
C GLN A 42 7.83 23.12 7.77
N ILE A 43 7.05 22.60 8.74
CA ILE A 43 7.57 21.76 9.82
C ILE A 43 8.15 20.47 9.22
N ALA A 44 7.37 19.74 8.41
CA ALA A 44 7.81 18.50 7.77
C ALA A 44 9.02 18.72 6.84
N GLN A 45 9.03 19.82 6.08
CA GLN A 45 10.16 20.24 5.25
C GLN A 45 11.42 20.49 6.08
N THR A 46 11.30 21.19 7.22
CA THR A 46 12.45 21.48 8.11
C THR A 46 13.02 20.19 8.69
N MET A 47 12.17 19.20 8.95
CA MET A 47 12.58 17.88 9.42
C MET A 47 13.12 16.98 8.30
N ASN A 48 13.00 17.40 7.03
CA ASN A 48 13.28 16.58 5.86
C ASN A 48 12.49 15.25 5.85
N ASP A 49 11.28 15.28 6.40
CA ASP A 49 10.43 14.11 6.54
C ASP A 49 9.58 13.92 5.27
N MET A 50 10.10 13.13 4.34
CA MET A 50 9.46 12.86 3.06
C MET A 50 8.14 12.09 3.19
N GLU A 51 8.00 11.23 4.20
CA GLU A 51 6.76 10.48 4.40
C GLU A 51 5.66 11.40 4.93
N SER A 52 5.99 12.25 5.91
CA SER A 52 5.06 13.29 6.37
C SER A 52 4.65 14.24 5.24
N LEU A 53 5.60 14.68 4.41
CA LEU A 53 5.31 15.54 3.25
C LEU A 53 4.39 14.85 2.23
N ARG A 54 4.57 13.54 2.01
CA ARG A 54 3.72 12.74 1.14
C ARG A 54 2.30 12.59 1.71
N ILE A 55 2.17 12.27 3.00
CA ILE A 55 0.87 12.20 3.70
C ILE A 55 0.12 13.54 3.57
N LEU A 56 0.81 14.66 3.79
CA LEU A 56 0.21 15.99 3.68
C LEU A 56 -0.21 16.31 2.23
N TYR A 57 0.61 15.94 1.25
CA TYR A 57 0.25 16.05 -0.17
C TYR A 57 -1.01 15.23 -0.52
N GLU A 58 -1.05 13.96 -0.14
CA GLU A 58 -2.19 13.04 -0.33
C GLU A 58 -3.47 13.60 0.31
N ALA A 59 -3.34 14.30 1.43
CA ALA A 59 -4.44 14.98 2.13
C ALA A 59 -4.86 16.33 1.52
N GLY A 60 -4.29 16.74 0.39
CA GLY A 60 -4.63 17.99 -0.30
C GLY A 60 -3.99 19.24 0.33
N ALA A 61 -2.82 19.12 0.95
CA ALA A 61 -2.09 20.29 1.42
C ALA A 61 -1.71 21.21 0.25
N VAL A 62 -1.68 22.52 0.49
CA VAL A 62 -1.29 23.53 -0.51
C VAL A 62 0.17 23.92 -0.28
N PRO A 63 1.06 23.72 -1.27
CA PRO A 63 2.47 24.04 -1.11
C PRO A 63 2.66 25.55 -0.93
N ASP A 64 3.45 25.96 0.07
CA ASP A 64 3.68 27.37 0.41
C ASP A 64 5.12 27.85 0.12
N THR A 65 5.93 27.00 -0.51
CA THR A 65 7.26 27.35 -1.01
C THR A 65 7.50 26.78 -2.42
N PRO A 66 8.36 27.41 -3.24
CA PRO A 66 8.72 26.87 -4.56
C PRO A 66 9.35 25.47 -4.51
N TRP A 67 10.01 25.13 -3.41
CA TRP A 67 10.55 23.79 -3.21
C TRP A 67 9.44 22.76 -3.02
N LEU A 68 8.44 23.07 -2.17
CA LEU A 68 7.27 22.22 -1.96
C LEU A 68 6.43 22.09 -3.24
N GLU A 69 6.28 23.16 -4.02
CA GLU A 69 5.60 23.10 -5.31
C GLU A 69 6.26 22.10 -6.28
N ASN A 70 7.60 22.09 -6.33
CA ASN A 70 8.33 21.14 -7.17
C ASN A 70 8.28 19.72 -6.60
N LEU A 71 8.38 19.56 -5.28
CA LEU A 71 8.20 18.27 -4.62
C LEU A 71 6.81 17.69 -4.89
N PHE A 72 5.76 18.51 -4.86
CA PHE A 72 4.40 18.03 -5.09
C PHE A 72 4.17 17.67 -6.55
N LYS A 73 4.82 18.35 -7.50
CA LYS A 73 4.88 17.90 -8.90
C LYS A 73 5.58 16.56 -9.03
N ASP A 74 6.65 16.34 -8.27
CA ASP A 74 7.35 15.06 -8.23
C ASP A 74 6.44 13.96 -7.66
N PHE A 75 5.74 14.20 -6.55
CA PHE A 75 4.75 13.27 -5.99
C PHE A 75 3.62 12.97 -6.97
N SER A 76 3.07 13.97 -7.66
CA SER A 76 2.04 13.77 -8.69
C SER A 76 2.52 12.91 -9.88
N ARG A 77 3.84 12.75 -10.04
CA ARG A 77 4.46 11.90 -11.07
C ARG A 77 4.92 10.56 -10.52
N GLY A 78 4.63 10.26 -9.25
CA GLY A 78 5.12 9.09 -8.51
C GLY A 78 6.65 9.04 -8.38
N VAL A 79 7.31 10.19 -8.28
CA VAL A 79 8.74 10.26 -7.95
C VAL A 79 8.90 10.10 -6.44
N ILE A 80 9.65 9.08 -6.01
CA ILE A 80 10.05 8.92 -4.61
C ILE A 80 11.30 9.76 -4.37
N ARG A 81 11.24 10.64 -3.37
CA ARG A 81 12.44 11.32 -2.85
C ARG A 81 12.91 10.66 -1.56
N THR A 82 14.17 10.27 -1.52
CA THR A 82 14.82 9.76 -0.32
C THR A 82 15.37 10.92 0.53
N HIS A 83 15.68 10.64 1.80
CA HIS A 83 16.22 11.63 2.74
C HIS A 83 17.53 12.30 2.26
N ASP A 84 18.31 11.65 1.41
CA ASP A 84 19.52 12.22 0.79
C ASP A 84 19.22 13.18 -0.38
N GLY A 85 17.95 13.42 -0.69
CA GLY A 85 17.50 14.28 -1.77
C GLY A 85 17.56 13.62 -3.15
N SER A 86 17.92 12.33 -3.24
CA SER A 86 17.85 11.58 -4.49
C SER A 86 16.38 11.40 -4.88
N ALA A 87 16.08 11.66 -6.16
CA ALA A 87 14.76 11.48 -6.73
C ALA A 87 14.81 10.24 -7.63
N HIS A 88 14.11 9.19 -7.23
CA HIS A 88 13.95 7.99 -8.03
C HIS A 88 12.49 7.87 -8.44
N ASN A 89 12.24 7.89 -9.74
CA ASN A 89 10.96 7.46 -10.28
C ASN A 89 11.20 6.10 -10.92
N PRO A 90 10.70 5.01 -10.31
CA PRO A 90 10.96 3.68 -10.83
C PRO A 90 10.26 3.45 -12.18
N CYS A 91 9.24 4.25 -12.50
CA CYS A 91 8.61 4.24 -13.81
C CYS A 91 9.43 4.95 -14.91
N LEU A 92 10.57 5.57 -14.59
CA LEU A 92 11.52 6.07 -15.61
C LEU A 92 12.49 5.00 -16.12
N GLN A 93 12.42 3.77 -15.58
CA GLN A 93 13.24 2.66 -16.05
C GLN A 93 12.74 2.16 -17.43
N PRO A 94 13.65 1.74 -18.33
CA PRO A 94 13.24 1.11 -19.58
C PRO A 94 12.39 -0.14 -19.33
N GLY A 95 11.31 -0.29 -20.09
CA GLY A 95 10.44 -1.48 -20.02
C GLY A 95 9.27 -1.38 -19.04
N ILE A 96 9.07 -0.23 -18.38
CA ILE A 96 7.88 0.03 -17.58
C ILE A 96 6.65 0.02 -18.48
N ARG A 97 5.63 -0.72 -18.07
CA ARG A 97 4.39 -0.88 -18.83
C ARG A 97 3.46 0.29 -18.55
N ASP A 98 2.90 0.86 -19.61
CA ASP A 98 1.75 1.77 -19.51
C ASP A 98 0.48 0.96 -19.71
N LEU A 99 -0.35 0.93 -18.67
CA LEU A 99 -1.58 0.17 -18.61
C LEU A 99 -2.83 1.05 -18.77
N THR A 100 -2.68 2.35 -19.04
CA THR A 100 -3.79 3.33 -19.09
C THR A 100 -4.95 2.89 -19.97
N GLU A 101 -4.67 2.45 -21.19
CA GLU A 101 -5.71 2.14 -22.19
C GLU A 101 -6.25 0.70 -22.08
N ASN A 102 -5.50 -0.21 -21.48
CA ASN A 102 -5.81 -1.65 -21.50
C ASN A 102 -5.52 -2.29 -20.14
N PHE A 103 -5.92 -1.61 -19.06
CA PHE A 103 -5.71 -2.12 -17.72
C PHE A 103 -6.46 -3.45 -17.53
N THR A 104 -5.75 -4.44 -17.02
CA THR A 104 -6.27 -5.74 -16.59
C THR A 104 -5.36 -6.27 -15.49
N VAL A 105 -5.91 -6.95 -14.50
CA VAL A 105 -5.12 -7.56 -13.41
C VAL A 105 -4.18 -8.66 -13.93
N LEU A 106 -4.47 -9.23 -15.11
CA LEU A 106 -3.61 -10.19 -15.80
C LEU A 106 -2.33 -9.55 -16.37
N SER A 107 -2.32 -8.23 -16.54
CA SER A 107 -1.15 -7.49 -17.02
C SER A 107 -0.22 -7.04 -15.90
N LEU A 108 -0.66 -7.16 -14.64
CA LEU A 108 0.14 -6.81 -13.48
C LEU A 108 1.31 -7.77 -13.32
N GLU A 109 2.48 -7.21 -13.02
CA GLU A 109 3.69 -7.99 -12.72
C GLU A 109 3.98 -7.90 -11.22
N TYR A 110 4.45 -9.00 -10.65
CA TYR A 110 4.70 -9.13 -9.21
C TYR A 110 6.20 -9.13 -8.95
N GLU A 111 6.64 -8.32 -7.99
CA GLU A 111 8.05 -8.21 -7.61
C GLU A 111 8.39 -9.16 -6.46
N ARG A 112 7.60 -9.11 -5.39
CA ARG A 112 7.87 -9.86 -4.15
C ARG A 112 6.58 -10.19 -3.43
N GLY A 113 6.49 -11.40 -2.88
CA GLY A 113 5.48 -11.77 -1.89
C GLY A 113 6.13 -12.01 -0.53
N ILE A 114 5.49 -11.55 0.54
CA ILE A 114 5.90 -11.77 1.93
C ILE A 114 4.69 -12.30 2.70
N CYS A 115 4.91 -13.28 3.56
CA CYS A 115 3.95 -13.72 4.56
C CYS A 115 4.57 -13.52 5.94
N HIS A 116 3.92 -12.70 6.77
CA HIS A 116 4.33 -12.49 8.15
C HIS A 116 3.57 -13.47 9.04
N PHE A 117 4.31 -14.40 9.63
CA PHE A 117 3.77 -15.35 10.59
C PHE A 117 3.71 -14.72 11.96
N SER A 118 2.49 -14.53 12.47
CA SER A 118 2.27 -14.11 13.86
C SER A 118 1.37 -15.12 14.59
N ARG A 119 1.37 -15.10 15.93
CA ARG A 119 0.55 -16.02 16.73
C ARG A 119 -0.94 -15.71 16.55
N GLY A 120 -1.55 -16.36 15.57
CA GLY A 120 -3.00 -16.43 15.38
C GLY A 120 -3.56 -15.62 14.22
N MET A 121 -2.80 -14.66 13.67
CA MET A 121 -3.20 -13.87 12.50
C MET A 121 -2.00 -13.64 11.60
N HIS A 122 -2.08 -14.09 10.36
CA HIS A 122 -1.02 -13.86 9.38
C HIS A 122 -1.40 -12.71 8.48
N THR A 123 -0.40 -12.06 7.92
CA THR A 123 -0.57 -11.05 6.87
C THR A 123 0.25 -11.45 5.67
N ILE A 124 -0.27 -11.15 4.48
CA ILE A 124 0.42 -11.33 3.21
C ILE A 124 0.50 -9.98 2.53
N GLU A 125 1.70 -9.62 2.09
CA GLU A 125 1.91 -8.49 1.20
C GLU A 125 2.49 -8.99 -0.11
N ILE A 126 1.91 -8.57 -1.24
CA ILE A 126 2.42 -8.84 -2.57
C ILE A 126 2.72 -7.51 -3.26
N THR A 127 3.99 -7.14 -3.31
CA THR A 127 4.46 -5.95 -4.01
C THR A 127 4.41 -6.16 -5.52
N LEU A 128 3.78 -5.24 -6.23
CA LEU A 128 3.74 -5.22 -7.69
C LEU A 128 4.96 -4.49 -8.23
N LYS A 129 5.42 -4.89 -9.41
CA LYS A 129 6.36 -4.06 -10.16
C LYS A 129 5.68 -2.74 -10.54
N PRO A 130 6.41 -1.62 -10.52
CA PRO A 130 5.88 -0.32 -10.92
C PRO A 130 5.36 -0.33 -12.36
N PHE A 131 4.28 0.41 -12.60
CA PHE A 131 3.67 0.60 -13.92
C PHE A 131 3.09 2.00 -14.06
N ILE A 132 2.83 2.45 -15.28
CA ILE A 132 2.12 3.70 -15.55
C ILE A 132 0.62 3.42 -15.66
N LEU A 133 -0.19 4.24 -14.99
CA LEU A 133 -1.64 4.27 -15.14
C LEU A 133 -2.11 5.72 -15.13
N ASP A 134 -2.87 6.13 -16.14
CA ASP A 134 -3.36 7.50 -16.33
C ASP A 134 -2.25 8.56 -16.33
N GLY A 135 -1.06 8.18 -16.81
CA GLY A 135 0.12 9.04 -16.81
C GLY A 135 0.81 9.18 -15.44
N GLU A 136 0.33 8.48 -14.41
CA GLU A 136 0.95 8.42 -13.08
C GLU A 136 1.80 7.16 -12.90
N CYS A 137 2.89 7.27 -12.15
CA CYS A 137 3.67 6.10 -11.75
C CYS A 137 3.01 5.44 -10.54
N VAL A 138 2.49 4.24 -10.75
CA VAL A 138 1.84 3.43 -9.73
C VAL A 138 2.85 2.51 -9.07
N GLN A 139 2.98 2.64 -7.76
CA GLN A 139 3.72 1.73 -6.89
C GLN A 139 2.79 1.30 -5.77
N THR A 140 2.42 0.03 -5.76
CA THR A 140 1.37 -0.47 -4.88
C THR A 140 1.63 -1.94 -4.55
N SER A 141 0.90 -2.43 -3.55
CA SER A 141 0.92 -3.83 -3.17
C SER A 141 -0.50 -4.32 -2.93
N ILE A 142 -0.71 -5.62 -3.13
CA ILE A 142 -1.89 -6.30 -2.58
C ILE A 142 -1.57 -6.55 -1.11
N GLN A 143 -2.37 -5.98 -0.22
CA GLN A 143 -2.25 -6.17 1.22
C GLN A 143 -3.39 -7.08 1.67
N ALA A 144 -3.08 -8.12 2.43
CA ALA A 144 -4.05 -9.09 2.91
C ALA A 144 -3.82 -9.38 4.40
N ASP A 145 -4.80 -9.05 5.22
CA ASP A 145 -4.74 -9.09 6.67
C ASP A 145 -5.72 -10.10 7.27
N ARG A 146 -5.50 -10.40 8.56
CA ARG A 146 -6.36 -11.27 9.39
C ARG A 146 -6.53 -12.68 8.82
N ILE A 147 -5.48 -13.21 8.21
CA ILE A 147 -5.52 -14.53 7.59
C ILE A 147 -5.42 -15.58 8.70
N ALA A 148 -6.50 -16.33 8.90
CA ALA A 148 -6.55 -17.43 9.84
C ALA A 148 -5.93 -18.69 9.22
N LEU A 149 -4.65 -18.95 9.51
CA LEU A 149 -3.95 -20.17 9.10
C LEU A 149 -3.37 -20.90 10.32
N PRO A 150 -3.17 -22.22 10.22
CA PRO A 150 -2.40 -22.99 11.20
C PRO A 150 -1.05 -22.35 11.54
N PRO A 151 -0.55 -22.54 12.77
CA PRO A 151 0.70 -21.92 13.21
C PRO A 151 1.95 -22.65 12.70
N SER A 152 1.82 -23.89 12.22
CA SER A 152 2.95 -24.70 11.75
C SER A 152 2.99 -24.76 10.23
N LEU A 153 4.20 -24.77 9.67
CA LEU A 153 4.42 -24.89 8.24
C LEU A 153 3.97 -26.24 7.69
N ASP A 154 4.16 -27.31 8.46
CA ASP A 154 3.76 -28.66 8.10
C ASP A 154 2.24 -28.78 7.94
N ASP A 155 1.47 -28.03 8.74
CA ASP A 155 0.01 -27.96 8.62
C ASP A 155 -0.46 -27.15 7.39
N LEU A 156 0.43 -26.39 6.75
CA LEU A 156 0.12 -25.65 5.53
C LEU A 156 0.41 -26.48 4.29
N LEU A 157 1.55 -27.18 4.26
CA LEU A 157 2.07 -27.77 3.04
C LEU A 157 1.11 -28.80 2.42
N GLY A 158 0.85 -28.62 1.12
CA GLY A 158 -0.09 -29.41 0.35
C GLY A 158 -1.58 -29.10 0.63
N GLN A 159 -1.88 -28.21 1.57
CA GLN A 159 -3.25 -27.88 1.95
C GLN A 159 -3.79 -26.68 1.17
N ARG A 160 -5.08 -26.77 0.85
CA ARG A 160 -5.87 -25.64 0.34
C ARG A 160 -6.78 -25.14 1.44
N PHE A 161 -6.66 -23.87 1.77
CA PHE A 161 -7.56 -23.16 2.66
C PHE A 161 -8.57 -22.36 1.83
N ILE A 162 -9.83 -22.37 2.24
CA ILE A 162 -10.93 -21.65 1.60
C ILE A 162 -11.40 -20.59 2.57
N PHE A 163 -11.60 -19.38 2.07
CA PHE A 163 -12.03 -18.23 2.86
C PHE A 163 -13.38 -17.74 2.34
N PRO A 164 -14.29 -17.34 3.24
CA PRO A 164 -15.57 -16.77 2.84
C PRO A 164 -15.39 -15.33 2.37
N ARG A 165 -16.45 -14.73 1.83
CA ARG A 165 -16.45 -13.34 1.37
C ARG A 165 -16.85 -12.40 2.52
N ASN A 166 -16.31 -11.20 2.55
CA ASN A 166 -16.79 -10.13 3.45
C ASN A 166 -18.33 -9.97 3.29
N PRO A 167 -19.13 -9.95 4.37
CA PRO A 167 -18.76 -9.85 5.80
C PRO A 167 -18.76 -11.16 6.59
N ASP A 168 -18.78 -12.32 5.93
CA ASP A 168 -18.84 -13.61 6.62
C ASP A 168 -17.57 -13.86 7.45
N ALA A 169 -17.75 -14.36 8.68
CA ALA A 169 -16.66 -14.59 9.62
C ALA A 169 -15.55 -15.49 9.04
N GLY A 170 -14.30 -15.02 9.15
CA GLY A 170 -13.12 -15.71 8.62
C GLY A 170 -12.68 -15.25 7.23
N TYR A 171 -13.34 -14.23 6.66
CA TYR A 171 -12.87 -13.60 5.42
C TYR A 171 -11.49 -12.97 5.59
N ILE A 172 -10.73 -12.93 4.50
CA ILE A 172 -9.46 -12.19 4.44
C ILE A 172 -9.77 -10.74 4.10
N ASP A 173 -9.23 -9.82 4.89
CA ASP A 173 -9.34 -8.38 4.64
C ASP A 173 -8.22 -7.98 3.69
N ALA A 174 -8.50 -7.87 2.40
CA ALA A 174 -7.48 -7.62 1.40
C ALA A 174 -7.87 -6.52 0.41
N SER A 175 -6.87 -5.76 -0.03
CA SER A 175 -7.05 -4.61 -0.90
C SER A 175 -5.85 -4.32 -1.78
N LEU A 176 -6.11 -3.56 -2.84
CA LEU A 176 -5.14 -2.97 -3.75
C LEU A 176 -5.51 -1.50 -3.95
N TYR A 177 -4.54 -0.60 -3.84
CA TYR A 177 -4.79 0.82 -4.07
C TYR A 177 -4.43 1.22 -5.50
N LEU A 178 -5.41 1.73 -6.24
CA LEU A 178 -5.30 2.27 -7.60
C LEU A 178 -6.20 3.49 -7.71
N ARG A 179 -5.78 4.50 -8.50
CA ARG A 179 -6.53 5.76 -8.69
C ARG A 179 -6.92 6.42 -7.35
N GLN A 180 -6.03 6.35 -6.37
CA GLN A 180 -6.23 6.85 -4.99
C GLN A 180 -7.45 6.24 -4.26
N ALA A 181 -7.94 5.09 -4.71
CA ALA A 181 -9.07 4.40 -4.12
C ALA A 181 -8.66 3.05 -3.53
N HIS A 182 -9.39 2.63 -2.51
CA HIS A 182 -9.26 1.33 -1.88
C HIS A 182 -10.08 0.29 -2.66
N ASN A 183 -9.43 -0.60 -3.41
CA ASN A 183 -10.12 -1.62 -4.19
C ASN A 183 -10.05 -2.96 -3.46
N PRO A 184 -11.15 -3.52 -2.96
CA PRO A 184 -11.14 -4.81 -2.29
C PRO A 184 -10.65 -5.93 -3.19
N VAL A 185 -9.91 -6.87 -2.59
CA VAL A 185 -9.44 -8.09 -3.24
C VAL A 185 -9.97 -9.28 -2.48
N TYR A 186 -10.96 -9.99 -3.01
CA TYR A 186 -11.49 -11.18 -2.38
C TYR A 186 -10.62 -12.39 -2.69
N ILE A 187 -9.87 -12.85 -1.69
CA ILE A 187 -9.08 -14.07 -1.78
C ILE A 187 -9.94 -15.25 -1.33
N SER A 188 -10.42 -16.08 -2.27
CA SER A 188 -11.33 -17.19 -1.97
C SER A 188 -10.62 -18.47 -1.58
N SER A 189 -9.37 -18.67 -2.02
CA SER A 189 -8.54 -19.77 -1.55
C SER A 189 -7.05 -19.53 -1.70
N ILE A 190 -6.27 -20.19 -0.84
CA ILE A 190 -4.81 -20.26 -0.91
C ILE A 190 -4.42 -21.74 -0.81
N LEU A 191 -3.73 -22.24 -1.84
CA LEU A 191 -3.06 -23.55 -1.82
C LEU A 191 -1.57 -23.35 -1.55
N PHE A 192 -1.05 -23.98 -0.50
CA PHE A 192 0.37 -23.97 -0.18
C PHE A 192 1.02 -25.22 -0.79
N LYS A 193 1.99 -25.05 -1.70
CA LYS A 193 2.55 -26.15 -2.50
C LYS A 193 3.82 -26.71 -1.87
N ASN A 194 4.92 -25.96 -1.96
CA ASN A 194 6.25 -26.42 -1.61
C ASN A 194 6.99 -25.37 -0.80
N PHE A 195 7.80 -25.81 0.16
CA PHE A 195 8.68 -24.93 0.92
C PHE A 195 10.14 -25.10 0.48
N VAL A 196 10.77 -23.97 0.18
CA VAL A 196 12.16 -23.86 -0.25
C VAL A 196 12.97 -23.34 0.94
N HIS A 197 13.50 -24.28 1.73
CA HIS A 197 14.14 -24.01 3.03
C HIS A 197 15.28 -22.98 2.97
N ASP A 198 16.16 -23.08 1.98
CA ASP A 198 17.33 -22.20 1.81
C ASP A 198 16.92 -20.75 1.51
N LYS A 199 15.77 -20.56 0.87
CA LYS A 199 15.22 -19.23 0.55
C LYS A 199 14.19 -18.75 1.57
N ARG A 200 13.79 -19.60 2.52
CA ARG A 200 12.65 -19.39 3.42
C ARG A 200 11.39 -18.96 2.66
N GLN A 201 11.12 -19.62 1.54
CA GLN A 201 10.00 -19.27 0.66
C GLN A 201 9.00 -20.42 0.58
N ILE A 202 7.71 -20.09 0.62
CA ILE A 202 6.63 -21.04 0.33
C ILE A 202 5.94 -20.67 -0.98
N GLU A 203 5.82 -21.64 -1.89
CA GLU A 203 5.08 -21.49 -3.12
C GLU A 203 3.58 -21.61 -2.83
N VAL A 204 2.79 -20.67 -3.36
CA VAL A 204 1.34 -20.65 -3.17
C VAL A 204 0.60 -20.40 -4.47
N VAL A 205 -0.64 -20.87 -4.53
CA VAL A 205 -1.61 -20.54 -5.58
C VAL A 205 -2.83 -19.91 -4.92
N MET A 206 -3.09 -18.64 -5.24
CA MET A 206 -4.21 -17.85 -4.71
C MET A 206 -5.28 -17.67 -5.77
N GLN A 207 -6.55 -17.80 -5.37
CA GLN A 207 -7.69 -17.41 -6.19
C GLN A 207 -8.25 -16.10 -5.68
N MET A 208 -8.28 -15.08 -6.55
CA MET A 208 -8.59 -13.70 -6.18
C MET A 208 -9.65 -13.11 -7.11
N MET A 209 -10.47 -12.22 -6.59
CA MET A 209 -11.38 -11.36 -7.34
C MET A 209 -11.16 -9.92 -6.91
N PHE A 210 -10.77 -9.06 -7.85
CA PHE A 210 -10.59 -7.63 -7.63
C PHE A 210 -11.92 -6.91 -7.85
N ASP A 211 -12.35 -6.16 -6.85
CA ASP A 211 -13.56 -5.34 -6.87
C ASP A 211 -13.19 -3.88 -7.15
N PHE A 212 -13.27 -3.50 -8.41
CA PHE A 212 -13.03 -2.12 -8.86
C PHE A 212 -14.32 -1.31 -8.98
N GLU A 213 -15.48 -1.98 -8.93
CA GLU A 213 -16.79 -1.34 -9.02
C GLU A 213 -17.21 -0.71 -7.68
N GLU A 214 -16.73 -1.23 -6.54
CA GLU A 214 -17.07 -0.69 -5.20
C GLU A 214 -16.74 0.79 -5.06
N GLU A 215 -15.53 1.19 -5.44
CA GLU A 215 -15.08 2.60 -5.44
C GLU A 215 -15.29 3.30 -6.81
N MET A 216 -15.96 2.63 -7.75
CA MET A 216 -16.28 3.15 -9.08
C MET A 216 -15.07 3.71 -9.85
N ILE A 217 -13.90 3.05 -9.75
CA ILE A 217 -12.67 3.56 -10.37
C ILE A 217 -12.64 3.40 -11.89
N GLY A 218 -13.70 2.89 -12.52
CA GLY A 218 -13.83 2.79 -13.98
C GLY A 218 -13.22 1.54 -14.61
N PHE A 219 -12.81 0.55 -13.80
CA PHE A 219 -12.48 -0.80 -14.27
C PHE A 219 -13.59 -1.78 -13.88
N ALA A 220 -13.74 -2.84 -14.67
CA ALA A 220 -14.65 -3.93 -14.36
C ALA A 220 -13.98 -4.92 -13.39
N ASN A 221 -14.80 -5.58 -12.57
CA ASN A 221 -14.32 -6.61 -11.65
C ASN A 221 -13.63 -7.75 -12.40
N GLU A 222 -12.50 -8.21 -11.88
CA GLU A 222 -11.65 -9.17 -12.59
C GLU A 222 -11.10 -10.25 -11.65
N ALA A 223 -11.12 -11.49 -12.12
CA ALA A 223 -10.60 -12.63 -11.38
C ALA A 223 -9.17 -12.97 -11.80
N LEU A 224 -8.35 -13.38 -10.84
CA LEU A 224 -6.99 -13.83 -11.06
C LEU A 224 -6.70 -15.10 -10.28
N THR A 225 -6.02 -16.06 -10.91
CA THR A 225 -5.29 -17.11 -10.19
C THR A 225 -3.81 -16.75 -10.21
N LEU A 226 -3.26 -16.43 -9.04
CA LEU A 226 -1.86 -16.04 -8.88
C LEU A 226 -1.05 -17.18 -8.32
N GLU A 227 0.00 -17.58 -9.03
CA GLU A 227 1.06 -18.44 -8.50
C GLU A 227 2.28 -17.58 -8.14
N ILE A 228 2.70 -17.62 -6.87
CA ILE A 228 3.79 -16.79 -6.35
C ILE A 228 4.53 -17.49 -5.21
N ALA A 229 5.79 -17.15 -4.99
CA ALA A 229 6.54 -17.54 -3.80
C ALA A 229 6.45 -16.44 -2.74
N LEU A 230 6.04 -16.80 -1.52
CA LEU A 230 6.00 -15.90 -0.37
C LEU A 230 7.22 -16.14 0.51
N PHE A 231 7.99 -15.09 0.79
CA PHE A 231 9.04 -15.13 1.79
C PHE A 231 8.44 -15.14 3.20
N LEU A 232 8.94 -16.02 4.08
CA LEU A 232 8.42 -16.17 5.44
C LEU A 232 9.19 -15.33 6.45
N GLU A 233 8.53 -14.31 6.99
CA GLU A 233 9.03 -13.47 8.09
C GLU A 233 8.37 -13.84 9.42
N GLY A 234 9.11 -13.72 10.53
CA GLY A 234 8.61 -14.04 11.87
C GLY A 234 8.46 -15.54 12.17
N TRP A 235 8.89 -16.41 11.26
CA TRP A 235 8.92 -17.86 11.44
C TRP A 235 10.28 -18.30 12.04
N GLU A 236 10.25 -18.90 13.24
CA GLU A 236 11.37 -19.55 13.94
C GLU A 236 11.14 -21.07 14.04
#